data_AF-A0A7U8C6N9-F1
#
_entry.id   AF-A0A7U8C6N9-F1
#
_cell.length_a   1.000
_cell.length_b   1.000
_cell.length_c   1.000
_cell.angle_alpha   90.00
_cell.angle_beta   90.00
_cell.angle_gamma   90.00
#
_symmetry.space_group_name_H-M   'P 1'
#
loop_
_entity.id
_entity.type
_entity.pdbx_description
1 polymer ?
#
loop_
_entity_poly.entity_id
_entity_poly.type
_entity_poly.pdbx_seq_one_letter_code
_entity_poly.pdbx_strand_id
1 'polypeptide(L)' 'MIEMGILDPAKVTRSALQAAASVAGLMITTEAMVADKPSEGGAPAMPDMGGMGGMGGMGGMM' A
#
# COMPACT_ATOMS: atom_id res chain seq x y z
N MET A 1 -34.01 3.15 -3.63
CA MET A 1 -33.21 4.33 -4.05
C MET A 1 -34.15 5.40 -4.58
N ILE A 2 -34.78 5.20 -5.74
CA ILE A 2 -35.60 6.22 -6.41
C ILE A 2 -36.88 6.59 -5.64
N GLU A 3 -37.69 5.62 -5.20
CA GLU A 3 -38.92 5.90 -4.43
C GLU A 3 -38.66 6.53 -3.04
N MET A 4 -37.44 6.37 -2.51
CA MET A 4 -37.00 7.02 -1.27
C MET A 4 -36.45 8.44 -1.52
N GLY A 5 -36.50 8.94 -2.76
CA GLY A 5 -35.96 10.25 -3.15
C GLY A 5 -34.43 10.31 -3.27
N ILE A 6 -33.73 9.17 -3.16
CA ILE A 6 -32.27 9.10 -3.25
C ILE A 6 -31.88 9.00 -4.72
N LEU A 7 -31.43 10.11 -5.28
CA LEU A 7 -30.83 10.17 -6.61
C LEU A 7 -29.34 9.84 -6.53
N ASP A 8 -28.95 8.68 -7.03
CA ASP A 8 -27.55 8.35 -7.30
C ASP A 8 -27.21 8.80 -8.74
N PRO A 9 -26.21 9.67 -8.95
CA PRO A 9 -25.86 10.11 -10.29
C PRO A 9 -25.44 8.92 -11.16
N ALA A 10 -26.02 8.78 -12.35
CA ALA A 10 -25.73 7.66 -13.26
C ALA A 10 -24.22 7.47 -13.54
N LYS A 11 -23.46 8.58 -13.58
CA LYS A 11 -22.00 8.56 -13.71
C LYS A 11 -21.32 7.86 -12.53
N VAL A 12 -21.77 8.11 -11.29
CA VAL A 12 -21.20 7.56 -10.05
C VAL A 12 -21.43 6.06 -10.00
N THR A 13 -22.68 5.60 -10.15
CA THR A 13 -23.02 4.17 -10.13
C THR A 13 -22.26 3.42 -11.22
N ARG A 14 -22.19 3.97 -12.44
CA ARG A 14 -21.45 3.36 -13.56
C ARG A 14 -19.96 3.25 -13.28
N SER A 15 -19.32 4.33 -12.82
CA SER A 15 -17.88 4.29 -12.52
C SER A 15 -17.56 3.35 -11.37
N ALA A 16 -18.41 3.31 -10.34
CA ALA A 16 -18.22 2.42 -9.19
C ALA A 16 -18.28 0.96 -9.62
N LEU A 17 -19.30 0.58 -10.41
CA LEU A 17 -19.44 -0.79 -10.91
C LEU A 17 -18.30 -1.18 -11.85
N GLN A 18 -17.85 -0.28 -12.73
CA GLN A 18 -16.72 -0.54 -13.62
C GLN A 18 -15.41 -0.77 -12.86
N ALA A 19 -15.12 0.07 -11.86
CA ALA A 19 -13.94 -0.09 -11.02
C ALA A 19 -14.01 -1.39 -10.20
N ALA A 20 -15.17 -1.71 -9.63
CA ALA A 20 -15.39 -2.94 -8.88
C ALA A 20 -15.21 -4.19 -9.77
N ALA A 21 -15.81 -4.21 -10.97
CA ALA A 21 -15.67 -5.30 -11.91
C ALA A 21 -14.21 -5.51 -12.36
N SER A 22 -13.46 -4.42 -12.55
CA SER A 22 -12.03 -4.48 -12.87
C SER A 22 -11.23 -5.18 -11.77
N VAL A 23 -11.39 -4.76 -10.51
CA VAL A 23 -10.70 -5.39 -9.38
C VAL A 23 -11.15 -6.83 -9.17
N ALA A 24 -12.46 -7.10 -9.26
CA ALA A 24 -12.98 -8.46 -9.14
C ALA A 24 -12.42 -9.40 -10.21
N GLY A 25 -12.27 -8.91 -11.45
CA GLY A 25 -11.64 -9.66 -12.53
C GLY A 25 -10.21 -10.08 -12.19
N LEU A 26 -9.40 -9.16 -11.67
CA LEU A 26 -8.04 -9.47 -11.20
C LEU A 26 -8.05 -10.51 -10.07
N MET A 27 -8.95 -10.38 -9.10
CA MET A 27 -9.01 -11.26 -7.92
C MET A 27 -9.43 -12.69 -8.30
N ILE A 28 -10.36 -12.86 -9.24
CA ILE A 28 -10.84 -14.19 -9.66
C ILE A 28 -9.75 -15.00 -10.37
N THR A 29 -8.87 -14.35 -11.14
CA THR A 29 -7.83 -15.02 -11.92
C THR A 29 -6.47 -15.09 -11.22
N THR A 30 -6.33 -14.47 -10.05
CA THR A 30 -5.07 -14.49 -9.29
C THR A 30 -5.07 -15.68 -8.35
N GLU A 31 -4.23 -16.68 -8.64
CA GLU A 31 -4.18 -17.92 -7.86
C GLU A 31 -3.34 -17.81 -6.58
N ALA A 32 -2.36 -16.90 -6.54
CA ALA A 32 -1.49 -16.71 -5.39
C ALA A 32 -1.05 -15.24 -5.25
N MET A 33 -0.98 -14.77 -4.00
CA MET A 33 -0.43 -13.48 -3.63
C MET A 33 0.75 -13.69 -2.69
N VAL A 34 1.90 -13.11 -3.02
CA VAL A 34 3.09 -13.11 -2.17
C VAL A 34 3.22 -11.71 -1.56
N ALA A 35 3.33 -11.65 -0.24
CA ALA A 35 3.54 -10.42 0.50
C ALA A 35 4.67 -10.60 1.51
N ASP A 36 5.54 -9.61 1.61
CA ASP A 36 6.57 -9.56 2.64
C ASP A 36 5.94 -9.25 4.00
N LYS A 37 6.53 -9.79 5.06
CA LYS A 37 6.12 -9.43 6.43
C LYS A 37 6.43 -7.95 6.68
N PRO A 38 5.57 -7.23 7.42
CA PRO A 38 5.92 -5.91 7.91
C PRO A 38 7.27 -5.94 8.62
N SER A 39 8.19 -5.05 8.23
CA SER A 39 9.46 -4.86 8.93
C SER A 39 9.19 -4.23 10.30
N GLU A 40 9.81 -4.75 11.35
CA GLU A 40 9.79 -4.12 12.68
C GLU A 40 10.56 -2.78 12.72
N GLY A 41 11.32 -2.45 11.66
CA GLY A 41 11.99 -1.17 11.46
C GLY A 41 11.29 -0.33 10.39
N GLY A 42 10.80 0.83 10.78
CA GLY A 42 10.09 1.77 9.91
C GLY A 42 10.97 2.38 8.80
N ALA A 43 10.33 2.57 7.65
CA ALA A 43 10.80 3.23 6.43
C ALA A 43 12.06 2.63 5.75
N PRO A 44 12.09 2.56 4.41
CA PRO A 44 13.31 2.20 3.70
C PRO A 44 14.42 3.17 4.10
N ALA A 45 15.60 2.64 4.43
CA ALA A 45 16.78 3.43 4.72
C ALA A 45 17.03 4.37 3.54
N MET A 46 16.67 5.65 3.71
CA MET A 46 17.07 6.70 2.79
C MET A 46 18.60 6.69 2.78
N PRO A 47 19.25 6.71 1.60
CA PRO A 47 20.70 6.81 1.52
C PRO A 47 21.12 8.02 2.34
N ASP A 48 21.99 7.79 3.34
CA ASP A 48 22.44 8.82 4.27
C ASP A 48 23.19 9.91 3.49
N MET A 49 22.44 10.96 3.14
CA MET A 49 22.93 12.09 2.38
C MET A 49 23.53 13.09 3.37
N GLY A 50 24.79 12.87 3.72
CA GLY A 50 25.68 13.93 4.15
C GLY A 50 26.13 13.87 5.61
N GLY A 51 27.44 13.67 5.75
CA GLY A 51 28.22 14.50 6.66
C GLY A 51 28.53 13.89 8.02
N MET A 52 29.77 13.38 8.14
CA MET A 52 30.70 13.83 9.18
C MET A 52 30.20 13.78 10.63
N GLY A 53 30.48 12.67 11.33
CA GLY A 53 30.61 12.73 12.79
C GLY A 53 30.51 11.39 13.50
N GLY A 54 31.61 10.93 14.09
CA GLY A 54 31.54 9.98 15.20
C GLY A 54 32.40 8.73 15.08
N MET A 55 33.70 8.91 14.89
CA MET A 55 34.68 7.92 15.33
C MET A 55 34.57 7.74 16.85
N GLY A 56 34.16 6.57 17.33
CA GLY A 56 34.18 6.25 18.76
C GLY A 56 33.56 4.90 19.08
N GLY A 57 34.38 3.85 19.25
CA GLY A 57 33.90 2.58 19.79
C GLY A 57 34.71 1.34 19.47
N MET A 58 36.04 1.43 19.37
CA MET A 58 36.90 0.24 19.46
C MET A 58 37.02 -0.15 20.94
N GLY A 59 36.40 -1.26 21.36
CA GLY A 59 36.59 -1.78 22.72
C GLY A 59 35.76 -3.02 23.08
N GLY A 60 36.39 -4.21 23.01
CA GLY A 60 35.96 -5.48 23.62
C GLY A 60 34.90 -6.24 22.80
N MET A 61 34.97 -7.54 22.55
CA MET A 61 35.64 -8.64 23.22
C MET A 61 35.57 -9.84 22.24
N MET A 62 36.72 -10.48 21.97
CA MET A 62 36.92 -11.81 21.37
C MET A 62 35.99 -12.27 20.23
#